data_AF-A0A838HF48-F1
#
_entry.id   AF-A0A838HF48-F1
#
_cell.length_a   1.000
_cell.length_b   1.000
_cell.length_c   1.000
_cell.angle_alpha   90.00
_cell.angle_beta   90.00
_cell.angle_gamma   90.00
#
_symmetry.space_group_name_H-M   'P 1'
#
loop_
_entity.id
_entity.type
_entity.pdbx_description
1 polymer ?
#
loop_
_entity_poly.entity_id
_entity_poly.type
_entity_poly.pdbx_seq_one_letter_code
_entity_poly.pdbx_strand_id
1 'polypeptide(L)' 'MPPKAWSSKRERQYEHIKESLEQRGTPEEKAEEIAARTVNKVRAQEGESKTASHTSVEDLSPYERGGQRSHRGAQGRT' A
#
# COMPACT_ATOMS: atom_id res chain seq x y z
N MET A 1 7.50 -10.77 -9.64
CA MET A 1 6.16 -11.41 -9.72
C MET A 1 5.46 -11.21 -8.38
N PRO A 2 4.24 -10.67 -8.33
CA PRO A 2 3.49 -10.59 -7.08
C PRO A 2 3.27 -12.01 -6.51
N PRO A 3 3.20 -12.18 -5.19
CA PRO A 3 3.03 -13.50 -4.60
C PRO A 3 1.67 -14.08 -5.02
N LYS A 4 1.64 -15.34 -5.45
CA LYS A 4 0.44 -16.16 -5.79
C LYS A 4 -0.67 -16.19 -4.72
N ALA A 5 -0.43 -15.58 -3.56
CA ALA A 5 -1.35 -15.48 -2.44
C ALA A 5 -2.34 -14.30 -2.56
N TRP A 6 -2.20 -13.43 -3.55
CA TRP A 6 -3.04 -12.26 -3.72
C TRP A 6 -4.21 -12.55 -4.68
N SER A 7 -5.37 -11.96 -4.40
CA SER A 7 -6.47 -11.99 -5.36
C SER A 7 -6.16 -11.06 -6.54
N SER A 8 -6.80 -11.30 -7.68
CA SER A 8 -6.61 -10.45 -8.87
C SER A 8 -6.88 -8.96 -8.61
N LYS A 9 -7.76 -8.63 -7.65
CA LYS A 9 -8.00 -7.26 -7.19
C LYS A 9 -6.77 -6.66 -6.53
N ARG A 10 -6.09 -7.43 -5.67
CA ARG A 10 -4.89 -6.99 -4.93
C ARG A 10 -3.66 -6.89 -5.83
N GLU A 11 -3.54 -7.77 -6.82
CA GLU A 11 -2.51 -7.66 -7.85
C GLU A 11 -2.66 -6.37 -8.67
N ARG A 12 -3.87 -6.04 -9.15
CA ARG A 12 -4.10 -4.76 -9.85
C ARG A 12 -3.82 -3.55 -8.97
N GLN A 13 -4.17 -3.62 -7.69
CA GLN A 13 -3.90 -2.56 -6.72
C GLN A 13 -2.39 -2.37 -6.52
N TYR A 14 -1.63 -3.46 -6.43
CA TYR A 14 -0.17 -3.43 -6.35
C TYR A 14 0.44 -2.74 -7.56
N GLU A 15 0.11 -3.20 -8.77
CA GLU A 15 0.66 -2.65 -10.01
C GLU A 15 0.32 -1.16 -10.15
N HIS A 16 -0.92 -0.76 -9.84
CA HIS A 16 -1.33 0.64 -9.92
C HIS A 16 -0.54 1.55 -8.95
N ILE A 17 -0.26 1.08 -7.73
CA ILE A 17 0.52 1.85 -6.75
C ILE A 17 1.99 1.92 -7.18
N LYS A 18 2.56 0.78 -7.62
CA LYS A 18 3.94 0.71 -8.11
C LYS A 18 4.14 1.72 -9.25
N GLU A 19 3.31 1.62 -10.28
CA GLU A 19 3.40 2.48 -11.46
C GLU A 19 3.22 3.97 -11.10
N SER A 20 2.27 4.30 -10.22
CA SER A 20 2.07 5.69 -9.78
C SER A 20 3.28 6.24 -9.01
N LEU A 21 4.01 5.42 -8.26
CA LEU A 21 5.21 5.84 -7.53
C LEU A 21 6.40 6.02 -8.46
N GLU A 22 6.56 5.14 -9.44
CA GLU A 22 7.59 5.24 -10.49
C GLU A 22 7.39 6.50 -11.33
N GLN A 23 6.16 6.79 -11.74
CA GLN A 23 5.82 8.02 -12.45
C GLN A 23 6.15 9.30 -11.65
N ARG A 24 6.16 9.22 -10.31
CA ARG A 24 6.56 10.31 -9.41
C ARG A 24 8.07 10.38 -9.15
N GLY A 25 8.86 9.50 -9.77
CA GLY A 25 10.32 9.43 -9.63
C GLY A 25 10.80 8.57 -8.46
N THR A 26 9.96 7.69 -7.90
CA THR A 26 10.41 6.72 -6.89
C THR A 26 11.18 5.59 -7.59
N PRO A 27 12.36 5.17 -7.09
CA PRO A 27 13.06 4.01 -7.63
C PRO A 27 12.19 2.75 -7.59
N GLU A 28 12.30 1.90 -8.62
CA GLU A 28 11.47 0.69 -8.78
C GLU A 28 11.46 -0.18 -7.51
N GLU A 29 12.62 -0.54 -6.96
CA GLU A 29 12.71 -1.36 -5.73
C GLU A 29 11.90 -0.77 -4.57
N LYS A 30 11.94 0.56 -4.43
CA LYS A 30 11.22 1.28 -3.37
C LYS A 30 9.73 1.39 -3.70
N ALA A 31 9.37 1.55 -4.97
CA ALA A 31 7.98 1.56 -5.41
C ALA A 31 7.32 0.20 -5.14
N GLU A 32 8.00 -0.90 -5.46
CA GLU A 32 7.57 -2.27 -5.16
C GLU A 32 7.36 -2.51 -3.66
N GLU A 33 8.32 -2.08 -2.83
CA GLU A 33 8.23 -2.20 -1.38
C GLU A 33 7.01 -1.45 -0.82
N ILE A 34 6.79 -0.20 -1.27
CA ILE A 34 5.67 0.63 -0.82
C ILE A 34 4.33 0.03 -1.30
N ALA A 35 4.27 -0.43 -2.55
CA ALA A 35 3.08 -1.06 -3.10
C ALA A 35 2.72 -2.34 -2.32
N ALA A 36 3.70 -3.22 -2.07
CA ALA A 36 3.51 -4.45 -1.30
C ALA A 36 3.05 -4.17 0.13
N ARG A 37 3.67 -3.21 0.84
CA ARG A 37 3.25 -2.82 2.20
C ARG A 37 1.83 -2.28 2.23
N THR A 38 1.47 -1.45 1.26
CA THR A 38 0.14 -0.84 1.18
C THR A 38 -0.91 -1.93 0.97
N VAL A 39 -0.70 -2.83 0.03
CA VAL A 39 -1.62 -3.95 -0.25
C VAL A 39 -1.71 -4.90 0.95
N ASN A 40 -0.60 -5.25 1.59
CA ASN A 40 -0.61 -6.11 2.77
C ASN A 40 -1.39 -5.49 3.93
N LYS A 41 -1.29 -4.18 4.16
CA LYS A 41 -2.10 -3.50 5.18
C LYS A 41 -3.60 -3.57 4.85
N VAL A 42 -3.99 -3.31 3.60
CA VAL A 42 -5.40 -3.42 3.21
C VAL A 42 -5.91 -4.85 3.36
N ARG A 43 -5.10 -5.85 2.98
CA ARG A 43 -5.45 -7.26 3.20
C ARG A 43 -5.64 -7.60 4.68
N ALA A 44 -4.84 -7.01 5.57
CA ALA A 44 -5.01 -7.18 7.01
C ALA A 44 -6.31 -6.56 7.53
N GLN A 45 -6.66 -5.35 7.09
CA GLN A 45 -7.90 -4.68 7.48
C GLN A 45 -9.15 -5.41 6.96
N GLU A 46 -9.06 -5.97 5.75
CA GLU A 46 -10.17 -6.67 5.08
C GLU A 46 -10.26 -8.15 5.47
N GLY A 47 -9.39 -8.64 6.36
CA GLY A 47 -9.38 -10.04 6.81
C GLY A 47 -8.89 -11.05 5.74
N GLU A 48 -8.28 -10.58 4.65
CA GLU A 48 -7.74 -11.43 3.57
C GLU A 48 -6.34 -12.00 3.86
N SER A 49 -5.69 -11.55 4.95
CA SER A 49 -4.39 -12.05 5.39
C SER A 49 -4.53 -13.07 6.50
N LYS A 50 -3.77 -14.17 6.43
CA LYS A 50 -3.69 -15.19 7.50
C LYS A 50 -3.15 -14.65 8.83
N THR A 51 -2.38 -13.56 8.77
CA THR A 51 -1.72 -12.95 9.93
C THR A 51 -1.89 -11.44 9.83
N ALA A 52 -2.35 -10.82 10.91
CA ALA A 52 -2.52 -9.38 11.01
C ALA A 52 -2.05 -8.92 12.39
N SER A 53 -1.40 -7.77 12.45
CA SER A 53 -1.11 -7.11 13.72
C SER A 53 -2.28 -6.22 14.12
N HIS A 54 -2.50 -6.03 15.42
CA HIS A 54 -3.54 -5.16 15.97
C HIS A 54 -3.54 -3.77 15.33
N THR A 55 -2.35 -3.16 15.24
CA THR A 55 -2.17 -1.85 14.63
C THR A 55 -2.47 -1.84 13.14
N SER A 56 -2.26 -2.93 12.41
CA SER A 56 -2.63 -2.97 10.99
C SER A 56 -4.14 -2.97 10.78
N VAL A 57 -4.90 -3.53 11.72
CA VAL A 57 -6.36 -3.65 11.66
C VAL A 57 -7.05 -2.38 12.17
N GLU A 58 -6.61 -1.84 13.31
CA GLU A 58 -7.28 -0.70 13.97
C GLU A 58 -6.86 0.68 13.46
N ASP A 59 -5.70 0.80 12.82
CA ASP A 59 -5.22 2.07 12.29
C ASP A 59 -6.02 2.48 11.05
N LEU A 60 -5.95 3.77 10.70
CA LEU A 60 -6.60 4.33 9.51
C LEU A 60 -6.16 3.61 8.23
N SER A 61 -7.07 3.47 7.26
CA SER A 61 -6.72 2.88 5.98
C SER A 61 -5.65 3.71 5.26
N PRO A 62 -4.80 3.09 4.42
CA PRO A 62 -3.81 3.82 3.62
C PRO A 62 -4.43 4.93 2.75
N TYR A 63 -5.66 4.71 2.27
CA TYR A 63 -6.38 5.63 1.40
C TYR A 63 -6.88 6.86 2.14
N GLU A 64 -7.52 6.68 3.31
CA GLU A 64 -7.96 7.78 4.16
C GLU A 64 -6.77 8.63 4.60
N ARG A 65 -5.66 7.98 5.00
CA ARG A 65 -4.42 8.68 5.35
C ARG A 65 -3.86 9.46 4.16
N GLY A 66 -3.89 8.89 2.96
CA GLY A 66 -3.48 9.57 1.73
C GLY A 66 -4.34 10.80 1.44
N GLY A 67 -5.66 10.67 1.55
CA GLY A 67 -6.61 11.76 1.36
C GLY A 67 -6.43 12.90 2.37
N GLN A 68 -6.13 12.58 3.63
CA GLN A 68 -5.83 13.61 4.63
C GLN A 68 -4.53 14.38 4.34
N ARG A 69 -3.61 13.81 3.55
CA ARG A 69 -2.28 14.37 3.25
C ARG A 69 -2.16 15.01 1.87
N SER A 70 -3.13 14.83 0.99
CA SER A 70 -3.08 15.26 -0.43
C SER A 70 -2.86 16.77 -0.64
N HIS A 71 -3.20 17.61 0.34
CA HIS A 71 -3.08 19.08 0.25
C HIS A 71 -1.87 19.67 1.00
N ARG A 72 -1.01 18.83 1.57
CA ARG A 72 0.08 19.28 2.47
C ARG A 72 1.49 19.02 1.94
N GLY A 73 1.62 18.59 0.69
CA GLY A 73 2.90 18.22 0.09
C GLY A 73 3.55 17.01 0.78
N ALA A 74 4.76 16.64 0.33
CA ALA A 74 5.51 15.55 0.93
C ALA A 74 6.12 16.01 2.27
N GLN A 75 5.59 15.53 3.40
CA GLN A 75 6.09 15.90 4.74
C GLN A 75 7.32 15.10 5.22
N GLY A 76 8.01 14.39 4.33
CA GLY A 76 9.13 13.53 4.71
C GLY A 76 8.70 12.29 5.51
N ARG A 77 9.68 11.53 6.01
CA ARG A 77 9.43 10.38 6.91
C ARG A 77 9.30 10.89 8.35
N THR A 78 8.19 10.58 9.00
CA THR A 78 8.02 10.60 10.47
C THR A 78 8.27 9.22 11.03
#